data_AF-A0ABD0QYI8-F1
#
_entry.id   AF-A0ABD0QYI8-F1
#
_cell.length_a   1.000
_cell.length_b   1.000
_cell.length_c   1.000
_cell.angle_alpha   90.00
_cell.angle_beta   90.00
_cell.angle_gamma   90.00
#
_symmetry.space_group_name_H-M   'P 1'
#
loop_
_entity.id
_entity.type
_entity.pdbx_description
1 polymer ?
#
loop_
_entity_poly.entity_id
_entity_poly.type
_entity_poly.pdbx_seq_one_letter_code
_entity_poly.pdbx_strand_id
1 'polypeptide(L)'
;YEEDCEVETSSLLLCRTPGVGAQVVGGDMLVEFLLDNLRFDFNSVSQSPFTYEPNPTLHPLNHRDPTNPYRYKPGSVISVE
;
A
#
# COMPACT_ATOMS: atom_id res chain seq x y z
N TYR A 1 6.36 -13.64 0.56
CA TYR A 1 6.60 -12.22 0.29
C TYR A 1 7.31 -11.66 1.51
N GLU A 2 8.38 -10.91 1.34
CA GLU A 2 9.23 -10.41 2.43
C GLU A 2 9.75 -9.02 2.06
N GLU A 3 9.86 -8.14 3.04
CA GLU A 3 10.38 -6.77 2.92
C GLU A 3 11.19 -6.41 4.16
N ASP A 4 12.15 -5.52 4.00
CA ASP A 4 12.94 -5.00 5.10
C ASP A 4 12.16 -3.98 5.93
N CYS A 5 12.51 -3.92 7.22
CA CYS A 5 12.04 -2.89 8.15
C CYS A 5 13.22 -2.01 8.61
N GLU A 6 12.94 -0.74 8.86
CA GLU A 6 13.87 0.22 9.43
C GLU A 6 13.53 0.45 10.91
N VAL A 7 14.54 0.43 11.78
CA VAL A 7 14.38 0.75 13.20
C VAL A 7 14.49 2.26 13.37
N GLU A 8 13.40 2.91 13.78
CA GLU A 8 13.39 4.34 14.07
C GLU A 8 13.74 4.62 15.54
N THR A 9 13.12 3.86 16.45
CA THR A 9 13.38 3.97 17.90
C THR A 9 13.28 2.60 18.54
N SER A 10 13.58 2.49 19.84
CA SER A 10 13.42 1.24 20.59
C SER A 10 11.98 0.71 20.63
N SER A 11 10.97 1.53 20.32
CA SER A 11 9.56 1.15 20.28
C SER A 11 8.88 1.40 18.94
N LEU A 12 9.64 1.73 17.88
CA LEU A 12 9.08 2.00 16.55
C LEU A 12 9.93 1.36 15.45
N LEU A 13 9.29 0.50 14.67
CA LEU A 13 9.79 -0.07 13.42
C LEU A 13 8.92 0.47 12.28
N LEU A 14 9.55 0.92 11.20
CA LEU A 14 8.88 1.28 9.95
C LEU A 14 9.11 0.17 8.93
N CYS A 15 8.03 -0.49 8.51
CA CYS A 15 8.09 -1.62 7.59
C CYS A 15 7.34 -1.31 6.31
N ARG A 16 7.92 -1.66 5.16
CA ARG A 16 7.18 -1.67 3.91
C ARG A 16 6.33 -2.94 3.85
N THR A 17 5.09 -2.81 3.43
CA THR A 17 4.23 -3.98 3.18
C THR A 17 4.68 -4.65 1.89
N PRO A 18 4.94 -5.97 1.87
CA PRO A 18 5.40 -6.66 0.66
C PRO A 18 4.46 -6.48 -0.52
N GLY A 19 5.02 -6.32 -1.72
CA GLY A 19 4.23 -6.37 -2.94
C GLY A 19 3.66 -7.77 -3.15
N VAL A 20 2.33 -7.89 -3.22
CA VAL A 20 1.63 -9.15 -3.51
C VAL A 20 0.97 -9.10 -4.89
N GLY A 21 0.78 -10.27 -5.50
CA GLY A 21 0.04 -10.38 -6.75
C GLY A 21 -1.48 -10.27 -6.52
N ALA A 22 -2.22 -9.91 -7.58
CA ALA A 22 -3.67 -9.71 -7.53
C ALA A 22 -4.45 -10.95 -7.02
N GLN A 23 -3.90 -12.15 -7.19
CA GLN A 23 -4.49 -13.40 -6.73
C GLN A 23 -4.61 -13.53 -5.21
N VAL A 24 -3.87 -12.73 -4.45
CA VAL A 24 -3.87 -12.79 -2.97
C VAL A 24 -4.85 -11.77 -2.38
N VAL A 25 -5.22 -10.74 -3.15
CA VAL A 25 -6.10 -9.65 -2.70
C VAL A 25 -7.47 -10.21 -2.29
N GLY A 26 -7.96 -9.81 -1.10
CA GLY A 26 -9.24 -10.27 -0.54
C GLY A 26 -9.21 -11.66 0.12
N GLY A 27 -8.05 -12.32 0.18
CA GLY A 27 -7.86 -13.57 0.93
C GLY A 27 -7.37 -13.34 2.37
N ASP A 28 -7.53 -14.35 3.22
CA ASP A 28 -6.95 -14.36 4.57
C ASP A 28 -5.42 -14.42 4.48
N MET A 29 -4.73 -13.56 5.23
CA MET A 29 -3.27 -13.48 5.23
C MET A 29 -2.69 -13.56 6.63
N LEU A 30 -1.61 -14.34 6.75
CA LEU A 30 -0.75 -14.34 7.91
C LEU A 30 0.38 -13.33 7.67
N VAL A 31 0.49 -12.34 8.56
CA VAL A 31 1.57 -11.35 8.54
C VAL A 31 2.41 -11.56 9.79
N GLU A 32 3.69 -11.87 9.60
CA GLU A 32 4.62 -12.10 10.70
C GLU A 32 5.80 -11.12 10.63
N PHE A 33 6.29 -10.70 11.79
CA PHE A 33 7.59 -10.03 11.93
C PHE A 33 8.62 -11.04 12.43
N LEU A 34 9.74 -11.12 11.73
CA LEU A 34 10.89 -11.92 12.13
C LEU A 34 11.96 -11.02 12.75
N LEU A 35 12.25 -11.22 14.03
CA LEU A 35 13.30 -10.52 14.77
C LEU A 35 14.27 -11.58 15.29
N ASP A 36 15.39 -11.77 14.59
CA ASP A 36 16.34 -12.87 14.76
C ASP A 36 15.67 -14.26 14.65
N ASN A 37 15.33 -14.88 15.79
CA ASN A 37 14.66 -16.18 15.86
C ASN A 37 13.23 -16.08 16.43
N LEU A 38 12.75 -14.87 16.73
CA LEU A 38 11.42 -14.62 17.25
C LEU A 38 10.47 -14.28 16.11
N ARG A 39 9.27 -14.86 16.14
CA ARG A 39 8.18 -14.59 15.19
C ARG A 39 6.99 -14.01 15.92
N PHE A 40 6.45 -12.94 15.39
CA PHE A 40 5.28 -12.25 15.94
C PHE A 40 4.20 -12.16 14.87
N ASP A 41 3.03 -12.74 15.12
CA ASP A 41 1.84 -12.54 14.29
C ASP A 41 1.30 -11.13 14.51
N PHE A 42 1.10 -10.36 13.43
CA PHE A 42 0.51 -9.02 13.48
C PHE A 42 -0.84 -8.99 14.21
N ASN A 43 -1.67 -10.03 14.07
CA ASN A 43 -2.97 -10.11 14.70
C ASN A 43 -2.88 -10.24 16.24
N SER A 44 -1.71 -10.60 16.79
CA SER A 44 -1.50 -10.64 18.24
C SER A 44 -1.20 -9.27 18.85
N VAL A 45 -0.83 -8.28 18.04
CA VAL A 45 -0.41 -6.93 18.49
C VAL A 45 -1.30 -5.81 17.95
N SER A 46 -2.12 -6.09 16.94
CA SER A 46 -3.07 -5.15 16.35
C SER A 46 -4.53 -5.48 16.71
N GLN A 47 -5.36 -4.45 16.86
CA GLN A 47 -6.81 -4.63 17.06
C GLN A 47 -7.56 -4.97 15.76
N SER A 48 -6.96 -4.64 14.61
CA SER A 48 -7.55 -4.87 13.29
C SER A 48 -6.69 -5.82 12.47
N PRO A 49 -7.29 -6.73 11.69
CA PRO A 49 -6.55 -7.61 10.80
C PRO A 49 -5.87 -6.82 9.68
N PHE A 50 -4.80 -7.39 9.13
CA PHE A 50 -4.15 -6.85 7.95
C PHE A 50 -4.85 -7.34 6.67
N THR A 51 -5.15 -6.45 5.73
CA THR A 51 -5.71 -6.78 4.41
C THR A 51 -4.99 -6.02 3.30
N TYR A 52 -4.83 -6.67 2.14
CA TYR A 52 -4.46 -5.98 0.90
C TYR A 52 -5.72 -5.61 0.13
N GLU A 53 -5.70 -4.39 -0.41
CA GLU A 53 -6.71 -3.91 -1.36
C GLU A 53 -6.14 -3.93 -2.78
N PRO A 54 -7.01 -3.95 -3.82
CA PRO A 54 -6.56 -3.81 -5.20
C PRO A 54 -5.80 -2.51 -5.43
N ASN A 55 -4.81 -2.54 -6.31
CA ASN A 55 -4.15 -1.31 -6.76
C ASN A 55 -5.18 -0.34 -7.37
N PRO A 56 -5.06 0.98 -7.12
CA PRO A 56 -5.99 1.95 -7.67
C PRO A 56 -5.94 1.95 -9.20
N THR A 57 -7.10 2.15 -9.83
CA THR A 57 -7.19 2.28 -11.29
C THR A 57 -7.07 3.75 -11.66
N LEU A 58 -6.01 4.10 -12.39
CA LEU A 58 -5.81 5.47 -12.85
C LEU A 58 -6.53 5.72 -14.17
N HIS A 59 -7.23 6.86 -14.25
CA HIS A 59 -7.90 7.30 -15.47
C HIS A 59 -7.14 8.44 -16.16
N PRO A 60 -7.03 8.45 -17.51
CA PRO A 60 -6.40 9.55 -18.23
C PRO A 60 -7.14 10.87 -18.03
N LEU A 61 -6.40 11.96 -17.79
CA LEU A 61 -6.98 13.29 -17.54
C LEU A 61 -7.84 13.81 -18.70
N ASN A 62 -7.47 13.48 -19.95
CA ASN A 62 -8.28 13.79 -21.13
C ASN A 62 -9.08 12.57 -21.61
N HIS A 63 -10.01 12.07 -20.78
CA HIS A 63 -10.81 10.89 -21.13
C HIS A 63 -11.59 11.01 -22.45
N ARG A 64 -11.93 12.24 -22.86
CA ARG A 64 -12.64 12.52 -24.13
C ARG A 64 -11.71 12.66 -25.35
N ASP A 65 -10.44 13.02 -25.12
CA ASP A 65 -9.46 13.19 -26.20
C ASP A 65 -8.03 12.88 -25.69
N PRO A 66 -7.69 11.59 -25.56
CA PRO A 66 -6.43 11.16 -24.95
C PRO A 66 -5.18 11.66 -25.67
N THR A 67 -5.32 12.09 -26.94
CA THR A 67 -4.21 12.55 -27.77
C THR A 67 -3.84 14.00 -27.51
N ASN A 68 -4.76 14.78 -26.93
CA ASN A 68 -4.51 16.18 -26.65
C ASN A 68 -3.83 16.38 -25.29
N PRO A 69 -3.01 17.44 -25.12
CA PRO A 69 -2.47 17.80 -23.81
C PRO A 69 -3.57 18.22 -22.84
N TYR A 70 -3.50 17.78 -21.58
CA TYR A 70 -4.41 18.26 -20.55
C TYR A 70 -4.14 19.73 -20.25
N ARG A 71 -5.14 20.60 -20.40
CA ARG A 71 -5.01 22.05 -20.19
C ARG A 71 -5.72 22.47 -18.93
N TYR A 72 -4.93 23.07 -18.05
CA TYR A 72 -5.38 23.53 -16.76
C TYR A 72 -5.80 25.01 -16.81
N LYS A 73 -6.89 25.37 -16.11
CA LYS A 73 -7.19 26.79 -15.89
C LYS A 73 -6.30 27.30 -14.75
N PRO A 74 -5.70 28.49 -14.86
CA PRO A 74 -4.97 29.09 -13.75
C PRO A 74 -5.84 29.12 -12.48
N GLY A 75 -5.33 28.58 -11.37
CA GLY A 75 -5.96 28.64 -10.04
C GLY A 75 -6.85 27.46 -9.65
N SER A 76 -7.05 26.46 -10.50
CA SER A 76 -7.78 25.25 -10.09
C SER A 76 -6.83 24.19 -9.43
N VAL A 77 -7.34 23.09 -8.84
CA VAL A 77 -6.53 21.92 -8.39
C VAL A 77 -6.86 20.63 -9.20
N ILE A 78 -5.86 19.80 -9.51
CA ILE A 78 -6.08 18.47 -10.11
C ILE A 78 -6.58 17.54 -9.02
N SER A 79 -7.80 17.01 -9.16
CA SER A 79 -8.29 15.91 -8.33
C SER A 79 -7.87 14.59 -8.97
N VAL A 80 -7.20 13.73 -8.21
CA VAL A 80 -6.90 12.34 -8.56
C VAL A 80 -7.56 11.51 -7.47
N GLU A 81 -8.82 11.15 -7.67
CA GLU A 81 -9.57 10.21 -6.82
C GLU A 81 -9.59 8.84 -7.49
#